data_AF-A0A1Y3DH79-F1
#
_entry.id   AF-A0A1Y3DH79-F1
#
_cell.length_a   1.000
_cell.length_b   1.000
_cell.length_c   1.000
_cell.angle_alpha   90.00
_cell.angle_beta   90.00
_cell.angle_gamma   90.00
#
_symmetry.space_group_name_H-M   'P 1'
#
loop_
_entity.id
_entity.type
_entity.pdbx_description
1 polymer ?
#
loop_
_entity_poly.entity_id
_entity_poly.type
_entity_poly.pdbx_seq_one_letter_code
_entity_poly.pdbx_strand_id
1 'polypeptide(L)'
;MKKAAFFSTLKYVGIPSPLTVNRNMRRFNMAENDRKIFFSFNLFSIFLFTLPIIYLTKANYKMCEENEVVYNKLCGSGVNITKGIFSN
;
A
#
# COMPACT_ATOMS: atom_id res chain seq x y z
N MET A 1 25.50 16.03 -66.01
CA MET A 1 25.68 14.90 -65.07
C MET A 1 25.19 15.33 -63.69
N LYS A 2 24.32 14.51 -63.09
CA LYS A 2 23.43 14.83 -61.96
C LYS A 2 24.21 15.05 -60.64
N LYS A 3 24.22 16.28 -60.13
CA LYS A 3 24.61 16.59 -58.73
C LYS A 3 23.39 16.48 -57.81
N ALA A 4 22.89 15.27 -57.56
CA ALA A 4 21.69 15.07 -56.73
C ALA A 4 21.71 13.76 -55.94
N ALA A 5 22.86 13.34 -55.41
CA ALA A 5 22.95 12.07 -54.69
C ALA A 5 23.84 12.10 -53.43
N PHE A 6 24.13 13.28 -52.86
CA PHE A 6 24.89 13.36 -51.61
C PHE A 6 24.04 13.70 -50.37
N PHE A 7 22.73 13.94 -50.53
CA PHE A 7 21.87 14.42 -49.44
C PHE A 7 20.86 13.41 -48.88
N SER A 8 20.96 12.11 -49.20
CA SER A 8 19.86 11.17 -48.91
C SER A 8 20.05 10.16 -47.76
N THR A 9 21.14 10.11 -47.00
CA THR A 9 21.31 9.00 -46.02
C THR A 9 21.89 9.36 -44.65
N LEU A 10 21.72 10.59 -44.17
CA LEU A 10 21.97 10.92 -42.75
C LEU A 10 20.78 11.67 -42.13
N LYS A 11 19.56 11.15 -42.32
CA LYS A 11 18.52 11.42 -41.33
C LYS A 11 18.88 10.63 -40.08
N TYR A 12 19.37 11.33 -39.06
CA TYR A 12 19.46 10.81 -37.70
C TYR A 12 18.03 10.55 -37.21
N VAL A 13 17.45 9.43 -37.62
CA VAL A 13 16.16 8.97 -37.10
C VAL A 13 16.46 8.54 -35.68
N GLY A 14 16.15 9.44 -34.73
CA GLY A 14 16.27 9.14 -33.31
C GLY A 14 15.57 7.83 -33.03
N ILE A 15 16.33 6.84 -32.57
CA ILE A 15 15.78 5.55 -32.17
C ILE A 15 14.72 5.88 -31.12
N PRO A 16 13.42 5.57 -31.34
CA PRO A 16 12.39 5.94 -30.39
C PRO A 16 12.76 5.37 -29.03
N SER A 17 12.59 6.15 -27.96
CA SER A 17 13.03 5.82 -26.60
C SER A 17 12.72 4.38 -26.15
N PRO A 18 11.58 3.75 -26.51
CA PRO A 18 11.32 2.34 -26.17
C PRO A 18 12.31 1.37 -26.84
N LEU A 19 12.89 1.73 -27.98
CA LEU A 19 13.86 0.96 -28.74
C LEU A 19 15.31 1.08 -28.21
N THR A 20 15.60 1.94 -27.22
CA THR A 20 16.93 2.06 -26.59
C THR A 20 17.11 1.12 -25.38
N VAL A 21 16.01 0.64 -24.80
CA VAL A 21 16.00 -0.28 -23.65
C VAL A 21 16.17 -1.73 -24.12
N ASN A 22 16.85 -2.61 -23.37
CA ASN A 22 16.98 -4.03 -23.77
C ASN A 22 15.62 -4.69 -24.07
N ARG A 23 15.52 -5.48 -25.15
CA ARG A 23 14.31 -6.22 -25.57
C ARG A 23 13.69 -7.06 -24.45
N ASN A 24 14.52 -7.61 -23.54
CA ASN A 24 14.04 -8.39 -22.39
C ASN A 24 13.35 -7.52 -21.33
N MET A 25 13.78 -6.27 -21.16
CA MET A 25 13.12 -5.33 -20.23
C MET A 25 11.82 -4.75 -20.80
N ARG A 26 11.65 -4.74 -22.14
CA ARG A 26 10.39 -4.30 -22.78
C ARG A 26 9.28 -5.33 -22.72
N ARG A 27 9.62 -6.61 -22.60
CA ARG A 27 8.63 -7.68 -22.49
C ARG A 27 8.18 -7.74 -21.04
N PHE A 28 6.97 -7.26 -20.79
CA PHE A 28 6.32 -7.53 -19.51
C PHE A 28 6.15 -9.03 -19.37
N ASN A 29 6.78 -9.60 -18.36
CA ASN A 29 6.51 -10.96 -17.94
C ASN A 29 5.12 -10.97 -17.31
N MET A 30 4.10 -11.35 -18.10
CA MET A 30 2.70 -11.33 -17.66
C MET A 30 2.48 -12.17 -16.40
N ALA A 31 3.16 -13.32 -16.29
CA ALA A 31 3.08 -14.17 -15.10
C ALA A 31 3.69 -13.50 -13.85
N GLU A 32 4.64 -12.59 -14.01
CA GLU A 32 5.20 -11.84 -12.88
C GLU A 32 4.38 -10.59 -12.56
N ASN A 33 3.78 -9.97 -13.58
CA ASN A 33 2.85 -8.87 -13.40
C ASN A 33 1.60 -9.31 -12.63
N ASP A 34 1.00 -10.45 -12.98
CA ASP A 34 -0.17 -10.98 -12.29
C ASP A 34 0.13 -11.33 -10.82
N ARG A 35 1.33 -11.86 -10.54
CA ARG A 35 1.79 -12.11 -9.16
C ARG A 35 1.95 -10.81 -8.36
N LYS A 36 2.48 -9.75 -8.98
CA LYS A 36 2.60 -8.42 -8.35
C LYS A 36 1.23 -7.82 -8.06
N ILE A 37 0.28 -7.94 -8.99
CA ILE A 37 -1.09 -7.46 -8.80
C ILE A 37 -1.77 -8.22 -7.66
N PHE A 38 -1.70 -9.56 -7.66
CA PHE A 38 -2.28 -10.38 -6.60
C PHE A 38 -1.71 -10.05 -5.22
N PHE A 39 -0.38 -9.95 -5.11
CA PHE A 39 0.27 -9.57 -3.87
C PHE A 39 -0.14 -8.17 -3.39
N SER A 40 -0.19 -7.19 -4.30
CA SER A 40 -0.58 -5.82 -3.98
C SER A 40 -2.04 -5.74 -3.50
N PHE A 41 -2.94 -6.47 -4.15
CA PHE A 41 -4.35 -6.52 -3.76
C PHE A 41 -4.55 -7.19 -2.40
N ASN A 42 -3.77 -8.22 -2.09
CA ASN A 42 -3.78 -8.86 -0.78
C ASN A 42 -3.31 -7.91 0.32
N LEU A 43 -2.18 -7.22 0.12
CA LEU A 43 -1.71 -6.18 1.05
C LEU A 43 -2.74 -5.06 1.24
N PHE A 44 -3.37 -4.61 0.15
CA PHE A 44 -4.42 -3.61 0.21
C PHE A 44 -5.65 -4.11 0.99
N SER A 45 -6.02 -5.39 0.83
CA SER A 45 -7.12 -6.00 1.58
C SER A 45 -6.80 -6.02 3.08
N ILE A 46 -5.60 -6.46 3.46
CA ILE A 46 -5.14 -6.44 4.86
C ILE A 46 -5.24 -5.01 5.41
N PHE A 47 -4.75 -4.01 4.67
CA PHE A 47 -4.86 -2.61 5.07
C PHE A 47 -6.31 -2.19 5.31
N LEU A 48 -7.23 -2.47 4.38
CA LEU A 48 -8.65 -2.15 4.54
C LEU A 48 -9.26 -2.83 5.78
N PHE A 49 -8.93 -4.10 6.04
CA PHE A 49 -9.43 -4.82 7.21
C PHE A 49 -8.82 -4.33 8.54
N THR A 50 -7.66 -3.67 8.52
CA THR A 50 -7.11 -3.04 9.73
C THR A 50 -7.75 -1.69 10.06
N LEU A 51 -8.41 -1.02 9.11
CA LEU A 51 -9.03 0.29 9.34
C LEU A 51 -10.10 0.28 10.45
N PRO A 52 -11.04 -0.71 10.51
CA PRO A 52 -11.98 -0.80 11.63
C PRO A 52 -11.27 -0.94 12.98
N ILE A 53 -10.20 -1.74 13.07
CA ILE A 53 -9.45 -1.92 14.32
C ILE A 53 -8.78 -0.61 14.74
N ILE A 54 -8.16 0.11 13.80
CA ILE A 54 -7.58 1.44 14.05
C ILE A 54 -8.66 2.44 14.46
N TYR A 55 -9.85 2.37 13.85
CA TYR A 55 -10.98 3.19 14.25
C TYR A 55 -11.43 2.86 15.67
N LEU A 56 -11.57 1.58 16.02
CA LEU A 56 -11.95 1.13 17.36
C LEU A 56 -10.95 1.53 18.45
N THR A 57 -9.66 1.59 18.11
CA THR A 57 -8.62 2.05 19.05
C THR A 57 -8.61 3.57 19.24
N LYS A 58 -9.02 4.34 18.23
CA LYS A 58 -9.07 5.82 18.29
C LYS A 58 -10.40 6.35 18.83
N ALA A 59 -11.50 5.74 18.41
CA ALA A 59 -12.79 6.01 18.99
C ALA A 59 -12.71 5.51 20.43
N ASN A 60 -12.64 6.44 21.37
CA ASN A 60 -12.72 6.15 22.79
C ASN A 60 -14.16 5.70 23.05
N TYR A 61 -14.47 4.44 22.69
CA TYR A 61 -15.74 3.82 23.00
C TYR A 61 -15.87 3.95 24.51
N LYS A 62 -16.77 4.87 24.93
CA LYS A 62 -17.15 4.96 26.32
C LYS A 62 -17.52 3.55 26.74
N MET A 63 -16.71 3.01 27.66
CA MET A 63 -17.08 1.79 28.35
C MET A 63 -18.50 1.97 28.89
N CYS A 64 -19.28 0.89 28.89
CA CYS A 64 -20.60 0.90 29.52
C CYS A 64 -20.48 1.51 30.92
N GLU A 65 -21.48 2.27 31.34
CA GLU A 65 -21.49 2.98 32.63
C GLU A 65 -21.20 2.03 33.81
N GLU A 66 -21.64 0.78 33.68
CA GLU A 66 -21.34 -0.33 34.58
C GLU A 66 -19.84 -0.58 34.77
N ASN A 67 -19.05 -0.52 33.69
CA ASN A 67 -17.61 -0.74 33.76
C ASN A 67 -16.87 0.43 34.44
N GLU A 68 -17.37 1.66 34.31
CA GLU A 68 -16.86 2.81 35.03
C GLU A 68 -17.12 2.68 36.54
N VAL A 69 -18.32 2.23 36.93
CA VAL A 69 -18.67 1.95 38.32
C VAL A 69 -17.79 0.84 38.90
N VAL A 70 -17.55 -0.24 38.15
CA VAL A 70 -16.67 -1.35 38.57
C VAL A 70 -15.23 -0.87 38.71
N TYR A 71 -14.71 -0.12 37.73
CA TYR A 71 -13.38 0.46 37.80
C TYR A 71 -13.22 1.33 39.06
N ASN A 72 -14.14 2.25 39.30
CA ASN A 72 -14.07 3.16 40.45
C ASN A 72 -14.14 2.41 41.80
N LYS A 73 -14.92 1.34 41.89
CA LYS A 73 -15.05 0.53 43.11
C LYS A 73 -13.82 -0.31 43.41
N LEU A 74 -13.11 -0.76 42.38
CA LEU A 74 -12.00 -1.69 42.52
C LEU A 74 -10.62 -1.04 42.29
N CYS A 75 -10.58 0.21 41.84
CA CYS A 75 -9.36 1.01 41.73
C CYS A 75 -8.72 1.18 43.13
N GLY A 76 -7.58 0.52 43.34
CA GLY A 76 -6.88 0.51 44.64
C GLY A 76 -7.03 -0.79 45.46
N SER A 77 -7.82 -1.76 44.98
CA SER A 77 -7.98 -3.08 45.62
C SER A 77 -6.79 -4.05 45.38
N GLY A 78 -5.73 -3.60 44.71
CA GLY A 78 -4.60 -4.42 44.28
C GLY A 78 -4.85 -5.26 43.02
N VAL A 79 -6.09 -5.24 42.50
CA VAL A 79 -6.46 -5.89 41.23
C VAL A 79 -6.17 -4.93 40.07
N ASN A 80 -5.51 -5.43 39.03
CA ASN A 80 -5.17 -4.63 37.86
C ASN A 80 -6.37 -4.57 36.90
N ILE A 81 -7.04 -3.43 36.86
CA ILE A 81 -8.27 -3.21 36.10
C ILE A 81 -8.02 -2.11 35.10
N THR A 82 -8.28 -2.40 33.84
CA THR A 82 -8.11 -1.43 32.75
C THR A 82 -9.38 -0.60 32.58
N LYS A 83 -9.22 0.69 32.27
CA LYS A 83 -10.33 1.61 32.00
C LYS A 83 -11.02 1.34 30.65
N GLY A 84 -10.39 0.57 29.77
CA GLY A 84 -10.92 0.21 28.46
C GLY A 84 -10.19 -0.97 27.84
N ILE A 85 -10.75 -1.50 26.74
CA ILE A 85 -10.20 -2.66 26.00
C ILE A 85 -8.77 -2.39 25.51
N PHE A 86 -8.44 -1.12 25.25
CA PHE A 86 -7.14 -0.71 24.73
C PHE A 86 -6.36 0.21 25.69
N SER A 87 -6.82 0.37 26.94
CA SER A 87 -6.01 1.08 27.95
C SER A 87 -5.08 0.07 28.62
N ASN A 88 -3.77 0.24 28.44
CA ASN A 88 -2.78 -0.42 29.30
C ASN A 88 -2.75 0.23 30.68
#